data_AF-A0A948B2N4-F1
#
_entry.id   AF-A0A948B2N4-F1
#
_cell.length_a   1.000
_cell.length_b   1.000
_cell.length_c   1.000
_cell.angle_alpha   90.00
_cell.angle_beta   90.00
_cell.angle_gamma   90.00
#
_symmetry.space_group_name_H-M   'P 1'
#
loop_
_entity.id
_entity.type
_entity.pdbx_description
1 polymer ?
#
loop_
_entity_poly.entity_id
_entity_poly.type
_entity_poly.pdbx_seq_one_letter_code
_entity_poly.pdbx_strand_id
1 'polypeptide(L)'
;MKARVQWSNILVFVGLIAMLVGVIDPLEGSLIILLGSGLVALGAFLGKSRYRKLLGWSFALVVVGMGALWGLSAVGGLGGSTGRSMWWALLLLPYPVGWIMGLVGVILRLIESYRARAR
;
A
#
# COMPACT_ATOMS: atom_id res chain seq x y z
N MET A 1 -6.95 -25.21 -9.14
CA MET A 1 -6.17 -24.74 -7.97
C MET A 1 -4.86 -24.04 -8.35
N LYS A 2 -4.02 -24.59 -9.25
CA LYS A 2 -2.77 -23.96 -9.70
C LYS A 2 -2.94 -22.55 -10.30
N ALA A 3 -3.94 -22.36 -11.18
CA ALA A 3 -4.18 -21.07 -11.83
C ALA A 3 -4.47 -19.94 -10.82
N ARG A 4 -5.30 -20.19 -9.80
CA ARG A 4 -5.62 -19.19 -8.76
C ARG A 4 -4.39 -18.75 -7.96
N VAL A 5 -3.48 -19.67 -7.66
CA VAL A 5 -2.21 -19.36 -6.97
C VAL A 5 -1.26 -18.59 -7.88
N GLN A 6 -1.20 -18.93 -9.17
CA GLN A 6 -0.42 -18.17 -10.16
C GLN A 6 -0.94 -16.74 -10.34
N TRP A 7 -2.26 -16.56 -10.53
CA TRP A 7 -2.89 -15.24 -10.60
C TRP A 7 -2.65 -14.42 -9.34
N SER A 8 -2.78 -15.04 -8.17
CA SER A 8 -2.48 -14.39 -6.90
C SER A 8 -1.03 -13.87 -6.81
N ASN A 9 -0.05 -14.63 -7.34
CA ASN A 9 1.35 -14.22 -7.33
C ASN A 9 1.63 -13.09 -8.32
N ILE A 10 1.04 -13.15 -9.52
CA ILE A 10 1.12 -12.07 -10.52
C ILE A 10 0.58 -10.78 -9.93
N LEU A 11 -0.60 -10.82 -9.30
CA LEU A 11 -1.20 -9.64 -8.64
C LEU A 11 -0.29 -9.01 -7.60
N VAL A 12 0.37 -9.82 -6.77
CA VAL A 12 1.30 -9.27 -5.76
C VAL A 12 2.58 -8.74 -6.38
N PHE A 13 3.10 -9.36 -7.43
CA PHE A 13 4.32 -8.89 -8.07
C PHE A 13 4.09 -7.58 -8.81
N VAL A 14 3.00 -7.48 -9.58
CA VAL A 14 2.58 -6.25 -10.25
C VAL A 14 2.29 -5.16 -9.21
N GLY A 15 1.57 -5.50 -8.13
CA GLY A 15 1.26 -4.54 -7.08
C GLY A 15 2.50 -4.04 -6.33
N LEU A 16 3.51 -4.88 -6.10
CA LEU A 16 4.79 -4.47 -5.53
C LEU A 16 5.52 -3.47 -6.43
N ILE A 17 5.62 -3.76 -7.73
CA ILE A 17 6.25 -2.84 -8.69
C ILE A 17 5.52 -1.51 -8.71
N ALA A 18 4.19 -1.52 -8.76
CA ALA A 18 3.38 -0.31 -8.70
C ALA A 18 3.65 0.50 -7.41
N MET A 19 3.72 -0.16 -6.24
CA MET A 19 4.04 0.52 -4.98
C MET A 19 5.45 1.12 -4.94
N LEU A 20 6.42 0.53 -5.65
CA LEU A 20 7.79 1.06 -5.75
C LEU A 20 7.87 2.22 -6.75
N VAL A 21 7.20 2.11 -7.90
CA VAL A 21 7.18 3.18 -8.92
C VAL A 21 6.44 4.41 -8.39
N GLY A 22 5.30 4.22 -7.74
CA GLY A 22 4.50 5.35 -7.25
C GLY A 22 5.12 6.12 -6.08
N VAL A 23 6.18 5.61 -5.43
CA VAL A 23 6.86 6.37 -4.36
C VAL A 23 7.82 7.43 -4.90
N ILE A 24 8.18 7.34 -6.19
CA ILE A 24 9.11 8.27 -6.85
C ILE A 24 8.55 9.69 -6.85
N ASP A 25 7.24 9.82 -7.09
CA ASP A 25 6.49 11.07 -6.93
C ASP A 25 5.29 10.81 -6.00
N PRO A 26 5.34 11.25 -4.73
CA PRO A 26 4.26 10.97 -3.79
C PRO A 26 2.90 11.60 -4.12
N LEU A 27 2.84 12.67 -4.91
CA LEU A 27 1.58 13.34 -5.25
C LEU A 27 0.92 12.69 -6.47
N GLU A 28 1.66 12.52 -7.56
CA GLU A 28 1.14 11.89 -8.79
C GLU A 28 1.11 10.36 -8.67
N GLY A 29 2.13 9.80 -8.03
CA GLY A 29 2.28 8.37 -7.80
C GLY A 29 1.42 7.82 -6.67
N SER A 30 0.67 8.64 -5.93
CA SER A 30 -0.23 8.16 -4.87
C SER A 30 -1.31 7.22 -5.42
N LEU A 31 -1.82 7.50 -6.62
CA LEU A 31 -2.77 6.63 -7.32
C LEU A 31 -2.14 5.29 -7.68
N ILE A 32 -0.87 5.30 -8.10
CA ILE A 32 -0.12 4.09 -8.44
C ILE A 32 0.13 3.26 -7.18
N ILE A 33 0.48 3.88 -6.05
CA ILE A 33 0.62 3.22 -4.74
C ILE A 33 -0.71 2.65 -4.25
N LEU A 34 -1.81 3.40 -4.41
CA LEU A 34 -3.14 2.94 -4.02
C LEU A 34 -3.55 1.70 -4.83
N LEU A 35 -3.42 1.75 -6.15
CA LEU A 35 -3.70 0.61 -7.01
C LEU A 35 -2.76 -0.57 -6.71
N GLY A 36 -1.48 -0.30 -6.51
CA GLY A 36 -0.47 -1.31 -6.19
C GLY A 36 -0.77 -2.05 -4.88
N SER A 37 -1.05 -1.29 -3.81
CA SER A 37 -1.42 -1.86 -2.50
C SER A 37 -2.76 -2.60 -2.55
N GLY A 38 -3.72 -2.12 -3.34
CA GLY A 38 -4.98 -2.82 -3.61
C GLY A 38 -4.77 -4.15 -4.32
N LEU A 39 -3.93 -4.20 -5.36
CA LEU A 39 -3.56 -5.43 -6.07
C LEU A 39 -2.85 -6.43 -5.15
N VAL A 40 -1.96 -5.94 -4.29
CA VAL A 40 -1.27 -6.77 -3.29
C VAL A 40 -2.26 -7.38 -2.30
N ALA A 41 -3.15 -6.56 -1.74
CA ALA A 41 -4.16 -7.00 -0.77
C ALA A 41 -5.13 -8.01 -1.38
N LEU A 42 -5.61 -7.74 -2.60
CA LEU A 42 -6.48 -8.64 -3.36
C LEU A 42 -5.76 -9.95 -3.69
N GLY A 43 -4.51 -9.89 -4.15
CA GLY A 43 -3.69 -11.05 -4.41
C GLY A 43 -3.54 -11.93 -3.16
N ALA A 44 -3.24 -11.33 -2.00
CA ALA A 44 -3.11 -12.06 -0.74
C ALA A 44 -4.43 -12.67 -0.25
N PHE A 45 -5.55 -11.99 -0.47
CA PHE A 45 -6.88 -12.51 -0.16
C PHE A 45 -7.25 -13.70 -1.04
N LEU A 46 -7.02 -13.60 -2.36
CA LEU A 46 -7.28 -14.67 -3.31
C LEU A 46 -6.37 -15.89 -3.10
N GLY A 47 -5.15 -15.66 -2.65
CA GLY A 47 -4.16 -16.70 -2.29
C GLY A 47 -4.37 -17.32 -0.91
N LYS A 48 -5.36 -16.86 -0.13
CA LYS A 48 -5.60 -17.26 1.27
C LYS A 48 -4.33 -17.18 2.15
N SER A 49 -3.46 -16.21 1.89
CA SER A 49 -2.21 -16.03 2.65
C SER A 49 -2.50 -15.70 4.12
N ARG A 50 -1.62 -16.15 5.02
CA ARG A 50 -1.65 -15.80 6.44
C ARG A 50 -1.59 -14.28 6.67
N TYR A 51 -0.93 -13.55 5.77
CA TYR A 51 -0.69 -12.10 5.88
C TYR A 51 -1.79 -11.23 5.27
N ARG A 52 -2.92 -11.81 4.84
CA ARG A 52 -4.05 -11.07 4.23
C ARG A 52 -4.59 -9.92 5.11
N LYS A 53 -4.62 -10.10 6.44
CA LYS A 53 -5.08 -9.05 7.36
C LYS A 53 -4.09 -7.88 7.42
N LEU A 54 -2.79 -8.18 7.45
CA LEU A 54 -1.73 -7.17 7.47
C LEU A 54 -1.77 -6.34 6.18
N LEU A 55 -1.88 -7.01 5.03
CA LEU A 55 -1.99 -6.33 3.73
C LEU A 55 -3.30 -5.56 3.55
N GLY A 56 -4.40 -6.06 4.12
CA GLY A 56 -5.66 -5.31 4.17
C GLY A 56 -5.57 -4.03 5.01
N TRP A 57 -4.93 -4.10 6.19
CA TRP A 57 -4.68 -2.92 7.02
C TRP A 57 -3.73 -1.93 6.36
N SER A 58 -2.67 -2.42 5.70
CA SER A 58 -1.78 -1.60 4.88
C SER A 58 -2.56 -0.80 3.84
N PHE A 59 -3.43 -1.47 3.06
CA PHE A 59 -4.26 -0.82 2.06
C PHE A 59 -5.20 0.24 2.68
N ALA A 60 -5.85 -0.08 3.80
CA ALA A 60 -6.72 0.87 4.48
C ALA A 60 -5.96 2.12 4.96
N LEU A 61 -4.75 1.95 5.50
CA LEU A 61 -3.89 3.05 5.93
C LEU A 61 -3.41 3.91 4.75
N VAL A 62 -3.08 3.29 3.62
CA VAL A 62 -2.74 3.99 2.37
C VAL A 62 -3.93 4.81 1.87
N VAL A 63 -5.15 4.24 1.85
CA VAL A 63 -6.37 4.97 1.46
C VAL A 63 -6.60 6.19 2.34
N VAL A 64 -6.55 6.01 3.67
CA VAL A 64 -6.76 7.09 4.63
C VAL A 64 -5.68 8.16 4.49
N GLY A 65 -4.42 7.75 4.41
CA GLY A 65 -3.29 8.66 4.28
C GLY A 65 -3.29 9.43 2.95
N MET A 66 -3.66 8.78 1.84
CA MET A 66 -3.82 9.44 0.54
C MET A 66 -4.99 10.44 0.58
N GLY A 67 -6.12 10.07 1.19
CA GLY A 67 -7.25 10.98 1.37
C GLY A 67 -6.88 12.22 2.19
N ALA A 68 -6.10 12.06 3.26
CA ALA A 68 -5.58 13.17 4.05
C ALA A 68 -4.61 14.05 3.24
N LEU A 69 -3.72 13.44 2.46
CA LEU A 69 -2.75 14.13 1.61
C LEU A 69 -3.43 14.97 0.52
N TRP A 70 -4.43 14.41 -0.15
CA TRP A 70 -5.23 15.13 -1.15
C TRP A 70 -6.09 16.22 -0.50
N GLY A 71 -6.74 15.91 0.62
CA GLY A 71 -7.56 16.87 1.36
C GLY A 71 -6.77 18.08 1.85
N LEU A 72 -5.59 17.85 2.43
CA LEU A 72 -4.69 18.92 2.85
C LEU A 72 -4.18 19.73 1.66
N SER A 73 -3.88 19.09 0.53
CA SER A 73 -3.47 19.78 -0.70
C SER A 73 -4.59 20.66 -1.26
N ALA A 74 -5.83 20.17 -1.28
CA ALA A 74 -6.98 20.91 -1.79
C ALA A 74 -7.31 22.16 -0.97
N VAL A 75 -7.04 22.16 0.34
CA VAL A 75 -7.26 23.34 1.20
C VAL A 75 -6.09 24.32 1.19
N GLY A 76 -5.01 24.05 0.43
CA GLY A 76 -3.85 24.93 0.28
C GLY A 76 -2.59 24.47 1.02
N GLY A 77 -2.58 23.26 1.57
CA GLY A 77 -1.40 22.64 2.20
C GLY A 77 -1.23 22.92 3.69
N LEU A 78 -0.01 22.69 4.16
CA LEU A 78 0.41 22.78 5.56
C LEU A 78 1.26 24.04 5.80
N GLY A 79 1.03 24.73 6.92
CA GLY A 79 1.94 25.76 7.44
C GLY A 79 1.96 27.11 6.71
N GLY A 80 2.77 28.02 7.26
CA GLY A 80 3.21 29.28 6.63
C GLY A 80 2.07 30.21 6.18
N SER A 81 1.90 30.32 4.86
CA SER A 81 0.97 31.23 4.19
C SER A 81 -0.50 30.87 4.36
N THR A 82 -0.81 29.65 4.83
CA THR A 82 -2.20 29.19 5.06
C THR A 82 -2.70 29.43 6.49
N GLY A 83 -1.81 29.80 7.42
CA GLY A 83 -2.13 29.93 8.85
C GLY A 83 -2.44 28.61 9.58
N ARG A 84 -2.33 27.45 8.91
CA ARG A 84 -2.65 26.14 9.52
C ARG A 84 -1.49 25.57 10.31
N SER A 85 -1.82 24.94 11.44
CA SER A 85 -0.87 24.30 12.34
C SER A 85 -0.09 23.14 11.66
N MET A 86 1.21 23.04 11.94
CA MET A 86 2.04 21.91 11.48
C MET A 86 1.57 20.55 12.02
N TRP A 87 0.78 20.54 13.10
CA TRP A 87 0.20 19.31 13.67
C TRP A 87 -0.72 18.55 12.69
N TRP A 88 -1.29 19.24 11.70
CA TRP A 88 -2.07 18.60 10.64
C TRP A 88 -1.22 17.63 9.78
N ALA A 89 0.11 17.77 9.77
CA ALA A 89 1.02 16.83 9.12
C ALA A 89 0.92 15.41 9.70
N LEU A 90 0.50 15.25 10.97
CA LEU A 90 0.30 13.93 11.56
C LEU A 90 -0.78 13.10 10.84
N LEU A 91 -1.76 13.76 10.20
CA LEU A 91 -2.75 13.06 9.39
C LEU A 91 -2.16 12.39 8.15
N LEU A 92 -0.93 12.75 7.77
CA LEU A 92 -0.21 12.10 6.69
C LEU A 92 0.46 10.80 7.13
N LEU A 93 0.70 10.57 8.43
CA LEU A 93 1.37 9.36 8.96
C LEU A 93 0.77 8.03 8.52
N PRO A 94 -0.56 7.87 8.39
CA PRO A 94 -1.14 6.64 7.86
C PRO A 94 -0.57 6.25 6.48
N TYR A 95 -0.19 7.21 5.64
CA TYR A 95 0.33 6.94 4.30
C TYR A 95 1.69 6.19 4.31
N PRO A 96 2.79 6.73 4.89
CA PRO A 96 4.06 6.02 4.95
C PRO A 96 3.98 4.75 5.81
N VAL A 97 3.20 4.75 6.90
CA VAL A 97 3.01 3.54 7.73
C VAL A 97 2.33 2.45 6.92
N GLY A 98 1.25 2.78 6.21
CA GLY A 98 0.53 1.85 5.34
C GLY A 98 1.42 1.31 4.24
N TRP A 99 2.25 2.15 3.61
CA TRP A 99 3.19 1.75 2.56
C TRP A 99 4.26 0.79 3.09
N ILE A 100 4.93 1.10 4.22
CA ILE A 100 5.93 0.22 4.85
C ILE A 100 5.31 -1.12 5.23
N MET A 101 4.14 -1.10 5.87
CA MET A 101 3.41 -2.33 6.21
C MET A 101 3.11 -3.17 4.96
N GLY A 102 2.77 -2.53 3.85
CA GLY A 102 2.50 -3.21 2.58
C GLY A 102 3.74 -3.90 2.03
N LEU A 103 4.89 -3.20 2.00
CA LEU A 103 6.17 -3.77 1.57
C LEU A 103 6.57 -4.98 2.43
N VAL A 104 6.49 -4.85 3.75
CA VAL A 104 6.78 -5.95 4.69
C VAL A 104 5.83 -7.11 4.45
N GLY A 105 4.53 -6.84 4.29
CA GLY A 105 3.52 -7.86 4.03
C GLY A 105 3.75 -8.62 2.73
N VAL A 106 4.18 -7.93 1.66
CA VAL A 106 4.55 -8.56 0.38
C VAL A 106 5.73 -9.50 0.58
N ILE A 107 6.80 -9.05 1.22
CA ILE A 107 8.01 -9.86 1.44
C ILE A 107 7.65 -11.13 2.23
N LEU A 108 6.91 -10.98 3.33
CA LEU A 108 6.47 -12.11 4.16
C LEU A 108 5.62 -13.12 3.37
N ARG A 109 4.71 -12.63 2.52
CA ARG A 109 3.88 -13.46 1.65
C ARG A 109 4.71 -14.19 0.58
N LEU A 110 5.73 -13.55 0.00
CA LEU A 110 6.62 -14.17 -0.97
C LEU A 110 7.45 -15.29 -0.33
N ILE A 111 7.95 -15.07 0.90
CA ILE A 111 8.66 -16.09 1.69
C ILE A 111 7.74 -17.27 2.00
N GLU A 112 6.49 -17.02 2.42
CA GLU A 112 5.47 -18.07 2.63
C GLU A 112 5.26 -18.90 1.36
N SER A 113 5.13 -18.24 0.21
CA SER A 113 4.92 -18.89 -1.09
C SER A 113 6.13 -19.71 -1.55
N TYR A 114 7.36 -19.28 -1.21
CA TYR A 114 8.58 -20.04 -1.49
C TYR A 114 8.67 -21.29 -0.60
N ARG A 115 8.46 -21.15 0.71
CA ARG A 115 8.47 -22.27 1.67
C ARG A 115 7.41 -23.33 1.36
N ALA A 116 6.24 -22.92 0.90
CA ALA A 116 5.16 -23.83 0.51
C ALA A 116 5.45 -24.62 -0.78
N ARG A 117 6.40 -24.18 -1.62
CA ARG A 117 6.83 -24.89 -2.83
C ARG A 117 8.01 -25.83 -2.60
N ALA A 118 8.79 -25.59 -1.55
CA ALA A 118 9.94 -26.41 -1.18
C ALA A 118 9.57 -27.65 -0.31
N ARG A 119 8.30 -27.74 0.11
CA ARG A 119 7.71 -28.92 0.76
C ARG A 119 6.89 -29.70 -0.24
#